data_AF-A0A7K4BHV3-F1
#
_entry.id   AF-A0A7K4BHV3-F1
#
_cell.length_a   1.000
_cell.length_b   1.000
_cell.length_c   1.000
_cell.angle_alpha   90.00
_cell.angle_beta   90.00
_cell.angle_gamma   90.00
#
_symmetry.space_group_name_H-M   'P 1'
#
loop_
_entity.id
_entity.type
_entity.pdbx_description
1 polymer ?
#
loop_
_entity_poly.entity_id
_entity_poly.type
_entity_poly.pdbx_seq_one_letter_code
_entity_poly.pdbx_strand_id
1 'polypeptide(L)'
;DSKALRPKQRETIYDILRRDFAVSVVSIDAAGIDEARSRMSMNECVAELHAGALKELRPGLAYVDACDVNAERYGRTVAGYLDFPCDVVAEHRADARYKIVGAASVVAKVTRDRAIRDLDEEYGGIGSGYPSDPVTIEFLRRYIRDHGCPPPCARRSWKTVANLGQRTFADFL
;
A
#
# COMPACT_ATOMS: atom_id res chain seq x y z
N ASP A 1 -17.80 -2.30 0.15
CA ASP A 1 -16.64 -3.19 0.13
C ASP A 1 -16.11 -3.36 -1.30
N SER A 2 -14.93 -2.80 -1.59
CA SER A 2 -14.28 -2.90 -2.90
C SER A 2 -13.78 -4.32 -3.21
N LYS A 3 -13.68 -5.19 -2.20
CA LYS A 3 -13.21 -6.59 -2.32
C LYS A 3 -14.24 -7.50 -2.98
N ALA A 4 -15.52 -7.15 -2.93
CA ALA A 4 -16.59 -7.87 -3.62
C ALA A 4 -16.63 -7.59 -5.14
N LEU A 5 -15.91 -6.58 -5.62
CA LEU A 5 -15.92 -6.17 -7.01
C LEU A 5 -14.84 -6.89 -7.82
N ARG A 6 -15.20 -7.37 -9.02
CA ARG A 6 -14.22 -7.93 -9.98
C ARG A 6 -13.28 -6.82 -10.48
N PRO A 7 -12.03 -7.15 -10.91
CA PRO A 7 -11.07 -6.15 -11.40
C PRO A 7 -11.65 -5.20 -12.46
N LYS A 8 -12.34 -5.73 -13.47
CA LYS A 8 -12.98 -4.93 -14.53
C LYS A 8 -14.03 -3.95 -13.98
N GLN A 9 -14.79 -4.34 -12.96
CA GLN A 9 -15.77 -3.45 -12.33
C GLN A 9 -15.08 -2.33 -11.53
N ARG A 10 -13.95 -2.63 -10.88
CA ARG A 10 -13.15 -1.61 -10.19
C ARG A 10 -12.56 -0.59 -11.15
N GLU A 11 -12.07 -1.04 -12.31
CA GLU A 11 -11.56 -0.14 -13.38
C GLU A 11 -12.67 0.83 -13.86
N THR A 12 -13.88 0.33 -14.15
CA THR A 12 -15.00 1.21 -14.53
C THR A 12 -15.35 2.22 -13.43
N ILE A 13 -15.36 1.80 -12.16
CA ILE A 13 -15.65 2.71 -11.04
C ILE A 13 -14.50 3.72 -10.87
N TYR A 14 -13.25 3.31 -11.04
CA TYR A 14 -12.10 4.19 -11.00
C TYR A 14 -12.23 5.34 -12.00
N ASP A 15 -12.63 5.03 -13.24
CA ASP A 15 -12.79 6.03 -14.30
C ASP A 15 -13.90 7.03 -13.97
N ILE A 16 -15.03 6.55 -13.43
CA ILE A 16 -16.13 7.41 -12.95
C ILE A 16 -15.64 8.31 -11.80
N LEU A 17 -14.92 7.74 -10.82
CA LEU A 17 -14.42 8.50 -9.68
C LEU A 17 -13.43 9.60 -10.09
N ARG A 18 -12.51 9.30 -11.01
CA ARG A 18 -11.54 10.28 -11.54
C ARG A 18 -12.17 11.36 -12.40
N ARG A 19 -13.29 11.07 -13.07
CA ARG A 19 -14.03 12.04 -13.89
C ARG A 19 -14.86 12.98 -13.03
N ASP A 20 -15.57 12.43 -12.03
CA ASP A 20 -16.64 13.16 -11.34
C ASP A 20 -16.20 13.75 -9.99
N PHE A 21 -15.05 13.34 -9.45
CA PHE A 21 -14.58 13.76 -8.13
C PHE A 21 -13.12 14.20 -8.16
N ALA A 22 -12.77 15.11 -7.24
CA ALA A 22 -11.37 15.40 -6.92
C ALA A 22 -10.75 14.18 -6.24
N VAL A 23 -9.65 13.68 -6.82
CA VAL A 23 -8.97 12.48 -6.34
C VAL A 23 -7.48 12.77 -6.21
N SER A 24 -6.95 12.62 -5.00
CA SER A 24 -5.52 12.61 -4.74
C SER A 24 -5.03 11.19 -4.53
N VAL A 25 -3.88 10.86 -5.10
CA VAL A 25 -3.22 9.57 -4.95
C VAL A 25 -1.77 9.82 -4.59
N VAL A 26 -1.33 9.25 -3.47
CA VAL A 26 0.06 9.25 -3.05
C VAL A 26 0.58 7.82 -3.10
N SER A 27 1.74 7.63 -3.72
CA SER A 27 2.42 6.34 -3.83
C SER A 27 3.82 6.44 -3.24
N ILE A 28 4.24 5.36 -2.58
CA ILE A 28 5.61 5.15 -2.12
C ILE A 28 6.09 3.81 -2.67
N ASP A 29 7.30 3.77 -3.21
CA ASP A 29 7.90 2.57 -3.76
C ASP A 29 8.56 1.72 -2.66
N ALA A 30 9.16 0.58 -3.05
CA ALA A 30 9.79 -0.32 -2.10
C ALA A 30 10.97 0.34 -1.36
N ALA A 31 11.80 1.10 -2.08
CA ALA A 31 12.95 1.79 -1.52
C ALA A 31 12.53 2.90 -0.54
N GLY A 32 11.55 3.72 -0.89
CA GLY A 32 11.00 4.75 -0.02
C GLY A 32 10.33 4.16 1.22
N ILE A 33 9.66 3.00 1.11
CA ILE A 33 9.17 2.28 2.30
C ILE A 33 10.34 1.82 3.17
N ASP A 34 11.38 1.22 2.61
CA ASP A 34 12.54 0.78 3.40
C ASP A 34 13.23 1.95 4.11
N GLU A 35 13.38 3.09 3.44
CA GLU A 35 13.89 4.34 4.02
C GLU A 35 12.98 4.82 5.16
N ALA A 36 11.66 4.92 4.94
CA ALA A 36 10.71 5.28 5.99
C ALA A 36 10.78 4.32 7.17
N ARG A 37 10.95 3.01 6.93
CA ARG A 37 11.03 1.99 7.98
C ARG A 37 12.30 2.10 8.84
N SER A 38 13.33 2.82 8.39
CA SER A 38 14.49 3.15 9.22
C SER A 38 14.21 4.22 10.28
N ARG A 39 13.21 5.07 10.04
CA ARG A 39 12.87 6.22 10.91
C ARG A 39 11.53 6.09 11.64
N MET A 40 10.60 5.28 11.13
CA MET A 40 9.23 5.19 11.66
C MET A 40 8.57 3.82 11.54
N SER A 41 7.45 3.68 12.24
CA SER A 41 6.60 2.49 12.11
C SER A 41 5.91 2.42 10.74
N MET A 42 5.47 1.23 10.30
CA MET A 42 4.68 1.10 9.08
C MET A 42 3.36 1.88 9.19
N ASN A 43 2.71 1.84 10.37
CA ASN A 43 1.45 2.56 10.58
C ASN A 43 1.63 4.07 10.51
N GLU A 44 2.75 4.58 11.02
CA GLU A 44 3.11 5.99 10.95
C GLU A 44 3.41 6.43 9.51
N CYS A 45 4.12 5.60 8.73
CA CYS A 45 4.31 5.83 7.29
C CYS A 45 2.97 5.90 6.55
N VAL A 46 2.04 4.98 6.82
CA VAL A 46 0.70 5.04 6.21
C VAL A 46 -0.07 6.29 6.67
N ALA A 47 0.07 6.72 7.92
CA ALA A 47 -0.57 7.94 8.41
C ALA A 47 -0.02 9.20 7.71
N GLU A 48 1.30 9.28 7.51
CA GLU A 48 1.95 10.35 6.74
C GLU A 48 1.46 10.38 5.28
N LEU A 49 1.30 9.21 4.65
CA LEU A 49 0.77 9.11 3.27
C LEU A 49 -0.71 9.49 3.18
N HIS A 50 -1.54 9.08 4.15
CA HIS A 50 -2.92 9.55 4.24
C HIS A 50 -2.97 11.07 4.38
N ALA A 51 -2.15 11.66 5.24
CA ALA A 51 -2.05 13.10 5.38
C ALA A 51 -1.58 13.77 4.07
N GLY A 52 -0.63 13.18 3.35
CA GLY A 52 -0.19 13.64 2.03
C GLY A 52 -1.36 13.71 1.03
N ALA A 53 -2.20 12.66 0.97
CA ALA A 53 -3.38 12.68 0.10
C ALA A 53 -4.39 13.77 0.51
N LEU A 54 -4.56 13.99 1.81
CA LEU A 54 -5.45 15.03 2.34
C LEU A 54 -4.92 16.45 2.08
N LYS A 55 -3.61 16.68 2.08
CA LYS A 55 -2.99 17.99 1.81
C LYS A 55 -3.30 18.53 0.41
N GLU A 56 -3.42 17.65 -0.58
CA GLU A 56 -3.81 18.02 -1.94
C GLU A 56 -5.30 18.39 -2.05
N LEU A 57 -6.15 17.80 -1.20
CA LEU A 57 -7.61 18.00 -1.25
C LEU A 57 -8.11 19.06 -0.27
N ARG A 58 -7.34 19.33 0.79
CA ARG A 58 -7.62 20.26 1.91
C ARG A 58 -9.07 20.22 2.44
N PRO A 59 -9.62 19.03 2.81
CA PRO A 59 -11.00 18.93 3.25
C PRO A 59 -11.19 19.44 4.69
N GLY A 60 -12.39 19.92 5.02
CA GLY A 60 -12.74 20.24 6.42
C GLY A 60 -12.99 19.01 7.31
N LEU A 61 -13.40 17.88 6.72
CA LEU A 61 -13.69 16.61 7.40
C LEU A 61 -13.16 15.45 6.55
N ALA A 62 -12.42 14.53 7.16
CA ALA A 62 -11.86 13.36 6.51
C ALA A 62 -12.23 12.08 7.26
N TYR A 63 -12.68 11.06 6.52
CA TYR A 63 -12.86 9.70 7.04
C TYR A 63 -11.69 8.84 6.57
N VAL A 64 -11.04 8.14 7.49
CA VAL A 64 -9.83 7.36 7.21
C VAL A 64 -10.00 5.94 7.76
N ASP A 65 -9.58 4.93 6.98
CA ASP A 65 -9.51 3.55 7.47
C ASP A 65 -8.27 3.37 8.33
N ALA A 66 -8.48 2.99 9.59
CA ALA A 66 -7.40 2.87 10.56
C ALA A 66 -6.59 1.58 10.37
N CYS A 67 -5.27 1.72 10.19
CA CYS A 67 -4.35 0.58 10.16
C CYS A 67 -3.70 0.28 11.53
N ASP A 68 -3.85 1.19 12.50
CA ASP A 68 -3.41 1.00 13.89
C ASP A 68 -4.54 0.37 14.71
N VAL A 69 -4.19 -0.55 15.62
CA VAL A 69 -5.09 -1.18 16.61
C VAL A 69 -5.98 -0.17 17.36
N ASN A 70 -5.48 1.05 17.60
CA ASN A 70 -6.25 2.15 18.15
C ASN A 70 -6.57 3.18 17.05
N ALA A 71 -7.80 3.15 16.55
CA ALA A 71 -8.26 4.02 15.47
C ALA A 71 -8.26 5.50 15.86
N GLU A 72 -8.60 5.84 17.11
CA GLU A 72 -8.60 7.24 17.57
C GLU A 72 -7.19 7.83 17.61
N ARG A 73 -6.21 7.04 18.10
CA ARG A 73 -4.79 7.40 18.02
C ARG A 73 -4.36 7.58 16.57
N TYR A 74 -4.79 6.69 15.67
CA TYR A 74 -4.48 6.80 14.26
C TYR A 74 -4.97 8.10 13.64
N GLY A 75 -6.22 8.49 13.91
CA GLY A 75 -6.79 9.76 13.45
C GLY A 75 -5.99 10.96 13.93
N ARG A 76 -5.56 10.97 15.20
CA ARG A 76 -4.66 12.00 15.75
C ARG A 76 -3.31 12.02 15.05
N THR A 77 -2.72 10.86 14.75
CA THR A 77 -1.45 10.78 14.04
C THR A 77 -1.56 11.37 12.63
N VAL A 78 -2.62 11.02 11.88
CA VAL A 78 -2.88 11.60 10.55
C VAL A 78 -3.05 13.12 10.64
N ALA A 79 -3.87 13.60 11.59
CA ALA A 79 -4.09 15.03 11.80
C ALA A 79 -2.79 15.77 12.17
N GLY A 80 -1.90 15.15 12.94
CA GLY A 80 -0.60 15.71 13.33
C GLY A 80 0.35 15.98 12.17
N TYR A 81 0.13 15.37 11.00
CA TYR A 81 0.89 15.65 9.77
C TYR A 81 0.27 16.76 8.91
N LEU A 82 -0.94 17.24 9.21
CA LEU A 82 -1.61 18.28 8.42
C LEU A 82 -1.19 19.69 8.82
N ASP A 83 -1.13 20.59 7.84
CA ASP A 83 -0.82 22.01 7.98
C ASP A 83 -2.08 22.90 7.92
N PHE A 84 -3.27 22.29 8.05
CA PHE A 84 -4.57 22.97 7.99
C PHE A 84 -5.62 22.30 8.89
N PRO A 85 -6.66 23.03 9.31
CA PRO A 85 -7.75 22.46 10.09
C PRO A 85 -8.51 21.39 9.29
N CYS A 86 -8.58 20.17 9.83
CA CYS A 86 -9.31 19.06 9.27
C CYS A 86 -9.78 18.15 10.41
N ASP A 87 -11.08 17.89 10.50
CA ASP A 87 -11.63 16.92 11.43
C ASP A 87 -11.36 15.51 10.89
N VAL A 88 -10.45 14.76 11.51
CA VAL A 88 -10.10 13.40 11.07
C VAL A 88 -10.85 12.36 11.90
N VAL A 89 -11.77 11.66 11.25
CA VAL A 89 -12.50 10.52 11.81
C VAL A 89 -11.87 9.24 11.30
N ALA A 90 -11.12 8.57 12.18
CA ALA A 90 -10.49 7.29 11.87
C ALA A 90 -11.29 6.14 12.50
N GLU A 91 -11.61 5.13 11.69
CA GLU A 91 -12.33 3.94 12.13
C GLU A 91 -11.76 2.68 11.49
N HIS A 92 -11.90 1.55 12.18
CA HIS A 92 -11.60 0.24 11.63
C HIS A 92 -12.62 -0.15 10.58
N ARG A 93 -12.19 -0.64 9.41
CA ARG A 93 -13.08 -1.08 8.31
C ARG A 93 -13.98 0.05 7.82
N ALA A 94 -13.44 1.26 7.81
CA ALA A 94 -14.15 2.45 7.35
C ALA A 94 -14.58 2.31 5.88
N ASP A 95 -13.83 1.55 5.07
CA ASP A 95 -14.17 1.23 3.68
C ASP A 95 -15.50 0.47 3.49
N ALA A 96 -15.91 -0.30 4.50
CA ALA A 96 -17.18 -1.02 4.52
C ALA A 96 -18.34 -0.14 4.99
N ARG A 97 -18.07 0.86 5.84
CA ARG A 97 -19.08 1.73 6.46
C ARG A 97 -19.35 2.99 5.65
N TYR A 98 -18.31 3.64 5.15
CA TYR A 98 -18.38 4.94 4.48
C TYR A 98 -18.12 4.81 3.00
N LYS A 99 -19.09 5.24 2.17
CA LYS A 99 -18.97 5.17 0.70
C LYS A 99 -17.75 5.94 0.18
N ILE A 100 -17.38 7.05 0.80
CA ILE A 100 -16.21 7.86 0.41
C ILE A 100 -14.89 7.10 0.64
N VAL A 101 -14.79 6.37 1.75
CA VAL A 101 -13.61 5.52 2.04
C VAL A 101 -13.60 4.29 1.12
N GLY A 102 -14.77 3.72 0.84
CA GLY A 102 -14.92 2.66 -0.18
C GLY A 102 -14.48 3.11 -1.57
N ALA A 103 -14.79 4.34 -1.98
CA ALA A 103 -14.34 4.94 -3.22
C ALA A 103 -12.82 5.13 -3.25
N ALA A 104 -12.23 5.69 -2.17
CA ALA A 104 -10.78 5.82 -2.03
C ALA A 104 -10.07 4.46 -2.10
N SER A 105 -10.64 3.42 -1.48
CA SER A 105 -10.15 2.03 -1.55
C SER A 105 -10.16 1.47 -2.98
N VAL A 106 -11.18 1.78 -3.79
CA VAL A 106 -11.18 1.42 -5.22
C VAL A 106 -10.06 2.12 -5.96
N VAL A 107 -9.88 3.44 -5.76
CA VAL A 107 -8.81 4.21 -6.39
C VAL A 107 -7.44 3.65 -6.05
N ALA A 108 -7.17 3.41 -4.77
CA ALA A 108 -5.91 2.85 -4.30
C ALA A 108 -5.65 1.45 -4.88
N LYS A 109 -6.67 0.58 -4.90
CA LYS A 109 -6.52 -0.79 -5.38
C LYS A 109 -6.26 -0.86 -6.88
N VAL A 110 -6.98 -0.08 -7.69
CA VAL A 110 -6.73 -0.05 -9.14
C VAL A 110 -5.35 0.54 -9.45
N THR A 111 -4.94 1.58 -8.74
CA THR A 111 -3.59 2.15 -8.89
C THR A 111 -2.51 1.12 -8.56
N ARG A 112 -2.67 0.38 -7.45
CA ARG A 112 -1.75 -0.70 -7.07
C ARG A 112 -1.76 -1.85 -8.08
N ASP A 113 -2.93 -2.30 -8.51
CA ASP A 113 -3.07 -3.41 -9.47
C ASP A 113 -2.40 -3.04 -10.82
N ARG A 114 -2.45 -1.76 -11.24
CA ARG A 114 -1.70 -1.24 -12.40
C ARG A 114 -0.18 -1.30 -12.15
N ALA A 115 0.31 -0.76 -11.04
CA ALA A 115 1.75 -0.81 -10.72
C ALA A 115 2.31 -2.24 -10.61
N ILE A 116 1.52 -3.21 -10.12
CA ILE A 116 1.93 -4.62 -10.12
C ILE A 116 2.01 -5.19 -11.54
N ARG A 117 1.12 -4.82 -12.45
CA ARG A 117 1.22 -5.24 -13.86
C ARG A 117 2.48 -4.68 -14.52
N ASP A 118 2.78 -3.41 -14.30
CA ASP A 118 3.97 -2.76 -14.87
C ASP A 118 5.26 -3.47 -14.38
N LEU A 119 5.31 -3.85 -13.10
CA LEU A 119 6.41 -4.64 -12.54
C LEU A 119 6.43 -6.08 -13.07
N ASP A 120 5.26 -6.70 -13.32
CA ASP A 120 5.19 -8.04 -13.90
C ASP A 120 5.71 -8.06 -15.35
N GLU A 121 5.45 -6.99 -16.11
CA GLU A 121 5.99 -6.78 -17.46
C GLU A 121 7.51 -6.56 -17.43
N GLU A 122 8.04 -5.85 -16.43
CA GLU A 122 9.48 -5.59 -16.28
C GLU A 122 10.27 -6.82 -15.80
N TYR A 123 9.79 -7.50 -14.77
CA TYR A 123 10.55 -8.56 -14.07
C TYR A 123 10.12 -9.99 -14.47
N GLY A 124 8.93 -10.15 -15.05
CA GLY A 124 8.40 -11.42 -15.53
C GLY A 124 7.93 -12.37 -14.43
N GLY A 125 6.61 -12.45 -14.23
CA GLY A 125 5.99 -13.46 -13.39
C GLY A 125 6.20 -13.23 -11.89
N ILE A 126 5.98 -12.00 -11.42
CA ILE A 126 6.14 -11.62 -10.01
C ILE A 126 4.95 -12.04 -9.13
N GLY A 127 3.83 -12.42 -9.76
CA GLY A 127 2.58 -12.74 -9.08
C GLY A 127 1.93 -11.52 -8.45
N SER A 128 1.28 -11.70 -7.30
CA SER A 128 0.48 -10.66 -6.64
C SER A 128 1.28 -9.69 -5.77
N GLY A 129 2.54 -10.00 -5.45
CA GLY A 129 3.37 -9.24 -4.52
C GLY A 129 3.07 -9.54 -3.03
N TYR A 130 2.27 -10.56 -2.72
CA TYR A 130 1.95 -10.98 -1.35
C TYR A 130 2.73 -12.24 -0.94
N PRO A 131 3.03 -12.43 0.36
CA PRO A 131 3.77 -13.61 0.83
C PRO A 131 2.95 -14.90 0.74
N SER A 132 1.63 -14.78 0.68
CA SER A 132 0.70 -15.91 0.53
C SER A 132 0.64 -16.43 -0.90
N ASP A 133 1.23 -15.70 -1.86
CA ASP A 133 1.24 -16.09 -3.26
C ASP A 133 2.52 -16.88 -3.59
N PRO A 134 2.41 -18.17 -3.92
CA PRO A 134 3.57 -18.99 -4.24
C PRO A 134 4.34 -18.47 -5.46
N VAL A 135 3.69 -17.80 -6.41
CA VAL A 135 4.37 -17.19 -7.58
C VAL A 135 5.31 -16.08 -7.12
N THR A 136 4.85 -15.23 -6.20
CA THR A 136 5.65 -14.16 -5.60
C THR A 136 6.84 -14.71 -4.81
N ILE A 137 6.63 -15.76 -4.02
CA ILE A 137 7.72 -16.38 -3.25
C ILE A 137 8.77 -16.98 -4.18
N GLU A 138 8.35 -17.68 -5.24
CA GLU A 138 9.27 -18.29 -6.20
C GLU A 138 10.05 -17.23 -7.00
N PHE A 139 9.38 -16.17 -7.44
CA PHE A 139 10.03 -15.03 -8.08
C PHE A 139 11.15 -14.44 -7.18
N LEU A 140 10.84 -14.15 -5.91
CA LEU A 140 11.82 -13.59 -4.97
C LEU A 140 13.00 -14.55 -4.74
N ARG A 141 12.72 -15.85 -4.55
CA ARG A 141 13.76 -16.88 -4.38
C ARG A 141 14.69 -16.95 -5.58
N ARG A 142 14.12 -17.06 -6.78
CA ARG A 142 14.88 -17.12 -8.04
C ARG A 142 15.75 -15.88 -8.18
N TYR A 143 15.16 -14.69 -8.02
CA TYR A 143 15.88 -13.44 -8.18
C TYR A 143 17.05 -13.32 -7.20
N ILE A 144 16.81 -13.61 -5.91
CA ILE A 144 17.85 -13.54 -4.87
C ILE A 144 18.96 -14.55 -5.13
N ARG A 145 18.63 -15.77 -5.54
CA ARG A 145 19.62 -16.79 -5.90
C ARG A 145 20.49 -16.33 -7.08
N ASP A 146 19.86 -15.79 -8.11
CA ASP A 146 20.54 -15.46 -9.37
C ASP A 146 21.36 -14.14 -9.26
N HIS A 147 20.94 -13.19 -8.42
CA HIS A 147 21.57 -11.86 -8.29
C HIS A 147 22.28 -11.61 -6.94
N GLY A 148 22.17 -12.53 -5.99
CA GLY A 148 22.72 -12.38 -4.63
C GLY A 148 22.02 -11.32 -3.77
N CYS A 149 20.95 -10.68 -4.26
CA CYS A 149 20.20 -9.66 -3.54
C CYS A 149 18.73 -9.59 -4.00
N PRO A 150 17.83 -9.01 -3.19
CA PRO A 150 16.43 -8.81 -3.59
C PRO A 150 16.28 -7.84 -4.77
N PRO A 151 15.25 -8.01 -5.62
CA PRO A 151 14.98 -7.07 -6.70
C PRO A 151 14.64 -5.68 -6.15
N PRO A 152 14.93 -4.59 -6.90
CA PRO A 152 14.63 -3.22 -6.45
C PRO A 152 13.17 -2.99 -6.07
N CYS A 153 12.24 -3.71 -6.69
CA CYS A 153 10.81 -3.64 -6.41
C CYS A 153 10.37 -4.38 -5.13
N ALA A 154 11.28 -5.09 -4.46
CA ALA A 154 11.00 -5.79 -3.21
C ALA A 154 11.53 -5.01 -1.98
N ARG A 155 10.67 -4.88 -0.97
CA ARG A 155 11.01 -4.23 0.31
C ARG A 155 12.01 -5.08 1.09
N ARG A 156 13.24 -4.61 1.26
CA ARG A 156 14.31 -5.28 2.00
C ARG A 156 14.02 -5.36 3.49
N SER A 157 13.34 -4.35 4.04
CA SER A 157 12.92 -4.32 5.45
C SER A 157 11.79 -5.31 5.77
N TRP A 158 11.22 -5.97 4.75
CA TRP A 158 10.16 -6.93 4.93
C TRP A 158 10.70 -8.30 5.37
N LYS A 159 10.13 -8.85 6.46
CA LYS A 159 10.56 -10.13 7.04
C LYS A 159 10.63 -11.27 6.02
N THR A 160 9.70 -11.35 5.07
CA THR A 160 9.72 -12.39 4.03
C THR A 160 10.98 -12.30 3.17
N VAL A 161 11.34 -11.10 2.71
CA VAL A 161 12.54 -10.88 1.91
C VAL A 161 13.80 -11.12 2.72
N ALA A 162 13.84 -10.63 3.97
CA ALA A 162 14.96 -10.87 4.88
C ALA A 162 15.20 -12.35 5.14
N ASN A 163 14.14 -13.14 5.34
CA ASN A 163 14.24 -14.59 5.56
C ASN A 163 14.69 -15.34 4.31
N LEU A 164 14.21 -14.94 3.12
CA LEU A 164 14.63 -15.55 1.85
C LEU A 164 16.09 -15.24 1.49
N GLY A 165 16.64 -14.12 2.00
CA GLY A 165 18.05 -13.78 1.84
C GLY A 165 19.00 -14.50 2.81
N GLN A 166 18.48 -15.19 3.83
CA GLN A 166 19.29 -15.99 4.75
C GLN A 166 19.63 -17.33 4.10
N ARG A 167 20.92 -17.61 3.91
CA ARG A 167 21.37 -18.95 3.50
C ARG A 167 21.02 -19.95 4.59
N THR A 168 20.41 -21.05 4.21
CA THR A 168 20.11 -22.18 5.08
C THR A 168 21.20 -23.22 4.99
N PHE A 169 21.31 -24.10 5.99
CA PHE A 169 22.26 -25.23 5.95
C PHE A 169 22.06 -26.14 4.73
N ALA A 170 20.84 -26.21 4.21
CA ALA A 170 20.51 -26.99 3.02
C ALA A 170 21.10 -26.42 1.72
N ASP A 171 21.52 -25.15 1.69
CA ASP A 171 22.16 -24.53 0.52
C ASP A 171 23.65 -24.91 0.39
N PHE A 172 24.19 -25.64 1.36
CA PHE A 172 25.59 -26.09 1.42
C PHE A 172 25.75 -27.61 1.39
N LEU A 173 24.64 -28.37 1.28
CA LEU A 173 24.60 -29.82 1.11
C LEU A 173 24.25 -30.17 -0.33
#